data_AF-A0A4V2BC08-F1
#
_entry.id   AF-A0A4V2BC08-F1
#
_cell.length_a   1.000
_cell.length_b   1.000
_cell.length_c   1.000
_cell.angle_alpha   90.00
_cell.angle_beta   90.00
_cell.angle_gamma   90.00
#
_symmetry.space_group_name_H-M   'P 1'
#
loop_
_entity.id
_entity.type
_entity.pdbx_description
1 polymer ?
#
loop_
_entity_poly.entity_id
_entity_poly.type
_entity_poly.pdbx_seq_one_letter_code
_entity_poly.pdbx_strand_id
1 'polypeptide(L)'
;MRFNRTLAAGLLTLNFLGLSACSLRVGEELEQTKITVNPAKEGCLANAGSILDRYFEGKIEEPELQAFWNCTEKAFTMFVENTKGGAGDRYAPAELGAFLSKYFLQGKKIDPKLLAETMVLKQGLVGGSAETLSRTELEQILALLRTVHLQSIKLRPFMPITASSFRERNFSADQFELALSTFESSMAAIGKDLQNVQGAYTMDHAASFLRALKTFLYENTSLRENWTDTAIKWTDALRPAKAIFVAPPKDEIRASDWAKIYELAPRYYGLYLKASFYLDADKVYTYGPGLKRLETLFNDFNSLMELVLSHRENGTIAASEVNELLEALSKADMLPQTLPLEAARAFARSLFGRIFSGTSPSAESYTISKANFDRLREGFLFATEG
;
A
#
# COMPACT_ATOMS: atom_id res chain seq x y z
N MET A 1 24.81 -61.87 2.39
CA MET A 1 24.47 -61.00 3.56
C MET A 1 22.96 -61.01 3.65
N ARG A 2 22.23 -61.86 4.36
CA ARG A 2 22.31 -62.41 5.74
C ARG A 2 22.22 -61.36 6.84
N PHE A 3 21.15 -61.52 7.65
CA PHE A 3 20.81 -61.02 8.99
C PHE A 3 20.07 -59.67 9.07
N ASN A 4 18.98 -59.48 9.83
CA ASN A 4 18.14 -60.38 10.66
C ASN A 4 16.88 -59.55 11.10
N ARG A 5 15.66 -60.12 11.05
CA ARG A 5 14.85 -60.64 12.20
C ARG A 5 14.18 -59.57 13.08
N THR A 6 12.86 -59.35 13.00
CA THR A 6 11.69 -60.12 13.54
C THR A 6 11.33 -59.81 15.00
N LEU A 7 10.00 -59.89 15.25
CA LEU A 7 9.24 -60.06 16.52
C LEU A 7 8.62 -58.76 17.05
N ALA A 8 7.32 -58.67 17.37
CA ALA A 8 6.22 -59.64 17.51
C ALA A 8 4.90 -58.83 17.35
N ALA A 9 3.88 -59.24 16.59
CA ALA A 9 2.94 -60.34 16.83
C ALA A 9 2.34 -60.33 18.26
N GLY A 10 1.12 -59.81 18.39
CA GLY A 10 0.31 -59.86 19.60
C GLY A 10 -1.17 -59.59 19.33
N LEU A 11 -1.91 -60.66 19.04
CA LEU A 11 -3.33 -60.97 19.30
C LEU A 11 -4.35 -59.82 19.42
N LEU A 12 -5.38 -59.76 18.55
CA LEU A 12 -6.68 -60.49 18.61
C LEU A 12 -7.77 -59.77 19.42
N THR A 13 -8.88 -59.52 18.71
CA THR A 13 -10.30 -59.47 19.15
C THR A 13 -10.85 -58.32 19.98
N LEU A 14 -11.71 -57.54 19.31
CA LEU A 14 -13.16 -57.43 19.57
C LEU A 14 -13.58 -57.14 21.02
N ASN A 15 -14.04 -55.91 21.28
CA ASN A 15 -15.15 -55.54 22.18
C ASN A 15 -15.36 -54.01 22.03
N PHE A 16 -16.44 -53.59 21.38
CA PHE A 16 -17.73 -53.22 21.98
C PHE A 16 -17.83 -51.70 22.24
N LEU A 17 -18.73 -51.06 21.49
CA LEU A 17 -19.56 -49.91 21.87
C LEU A 17 -18.88 -48.77 22.64
N GLY A 18 -18.32 -47.82 21.88
CA GLY A 18 -18.13 -46.43 22.29
C GLY A 18 -19.10 -45.51 21.54
N LEU A 19 -20.40 -45.73 21.69
CA LEU A 19 -21.42 -44.72 21.40
C LEU A 19 -21.34 -43.64 22.49
N SER A 20 -20.40 -42.71 22.38
CA SER A 20 -20.40 -41.49 23.17
C SER A 20 -20.80 -40.30 22.31
N ALA A 21 -22.11 -40.02 22.38
CA ALA A 21 -22.71 -38.69 22.40
C ALA A 21 -22.28 -37.70 21.29
N CYS A 22 -22.79 -37.91 20.08
CA CYS A 22 -23.25 -36.77 19.29
C CYS A 22 -24.49 -36.17 19.98
N SER A 23 -24.28 -35.17 20.84
CA SER A 23 -25.34 -34.27 21.32
C SER A 23 -25.84 -33.44 20.14
N LEU A 24 -26.70 -34.04 19.31
CA LEU A 24 -27.43 -33.36 18.25
C LEU A 24 -28.48 -32.45 18.91
N ARG A 25 -28.12 -31.21 19.24
CA ARG A 25 -29.07 -30.16 19.64
C ARG A 25 -29.78 -29.66 18.38
N VAL A 26 -30.72 -30.44 17.88
CA VAL A 26 -31.63 -30.05 16.79
C VAL A 26 -32.90 -29.52 17.45
N GLY A 27 -33.08 -28.19 17.41
CA GLY A 27 -34.33 -27.54 17.84
C GLY A 27 -34.24 -26.60 19.05
N GLU A 28 -33.07 -26.39 19.65
CA GLU A 28 -32.91 -25.27 20.59
C GLU A 28 -32.72 -23.98 19.80
N GLU A 29 -33.70 -23.07 19.88
CA GLU A 29 -33.46 -21.65 19.60
C GLU A 29 -32.35 -21.20 20.54
N LEU A 30 -31.12 -21.15 20.02
CA LEU A 30 -30.00 -20.57 20.73
C LEU A 30 -30.43 -19.14 21.11
N GLU A 31 -30.62 -18.90 22.41
CA GLU A 31 -30.77 -17.56 22.94
C GLU A 31 -29.62 -16.74 22.37
N GLN A 32 -29.92 -15.88 21.41
CA GLN A 32 -28.96 -14.90 20.93
C GLN A 32 -28.63 -14.06 22.14
N THR A 33 -27.47 -14.31 22.77
CA THR A 33 -26.95 -13.48 23.85
C THR A 33 -27.01 -12.07 23.33
N LYS A 34 -28.00 -11.32 23.84
CA LYS A 34 -28.37 -10.01 23.33
C LYS A 34 -27.14 -9.15 23.46
N ILE A 35 -26.45 -8.93 22.35
CA ILE A 35 -25.16 -8.22 22.37
C ILE A 35 -25.44 -6.85 22.98
N THR A 36 -24.95 -6.62 24.19
CA THR A 36 -25.11 -5.36 24.93
C THR A 36 -24.17 -4.31 24.36
N VAL A 37 -24.19 -4.11 23.04
CA VAL A 37 -23.56 -2.94 22.41
C VAL A 37 -24.50 -1.79 22.67
N ASN A 38 -24.03 -0.71 23.30
CA ASN A 38 -24.82 0.51 23.38
C ASN A 38 -24.77 1.20 22.01
N PRO A 39 -25.79 1.04 21.14
CA PRO A 39 -25.70 1.47 19.75
C PRO A 39 -25.64 3.00 19.62
N ALA A 40 -26.13 3.71 20.65
CA ALA A 40 -26.12 5.16 20.72
C ALA A 40 -24.70 5.75 20.96
N LYS A 41 -23.71 4.93 21.32
CA LYS A 41 -22.32 5.38 21.58
C LYS A 41 -21.30 4.97 20.52
N GLU A 42 -21.62 4.07 19.58
CA GLU A 42 -20.59 3.40 18.76
C GLU A 42 -20.62 3.71 17.26
N GLY A 43 -21.34 4.76 16.83
CA GLY A 43 -21.32 5.28 15.46
C GLY A 43 -19.99 5.90 14.99
N CYS A 44 -18.87 5.50 15.57
CA CYS A 44 -17.54 6.06 15.37
C CYS A 44 -17.03 5.94 13.92
N LEU A 45 -17.48 4.93 13.16
CA LEU A 45 -17.06 4.72 11.78
C LEU A 45 -17.96 5.44 10.77
N ALA A 46 -19.11 5.96 11.20
CA ALA A 46 -20.05 6.67 10.31
C ALA A 46 -19.39 7.90 9.64
N ASN A 47 -18.42 8.51 10.31
CA ASN A 47 -17.68 9.68 9.84
C ASN A 47 -16.25 9.36 9.38
N ALA A 48 -15.96 8.11 9.02
CA ALA A 48 -14.61 7.67 8.63
C ALA A 48 -13.99 8.56 7.54
N GLY A 49 -14.77 8.99 6.54
CA GLY A 49 -14.27 9.86 5.46
C GLY A 49 -13.71 11.20 5.97
N SER A 50 -14.43 11.88 6.86
CA SER A 50 -14.02 13.15 7.46
C SER A 50 -12.80 13.01 8.40
N ILE A 51 -12.71 11.89 9.11
CA ILE A 51 -11.55 11.57 9.95
C ILE A 51 -10.30 11.36 9.08
N LEU A 52 -10.42 10.58 8.01
CA LEU A 52 -9.33 10.32 7.08
C LEU A 52 -8.90 11.60 6.34
N ASP A 53 -9.84 12.43 5.89
CA ASP A 53 -9.51 13.72 5.27
C ASP A 53 -8.67 14.58 6.21
N ARG A 54 -9.10 14.75 7.46
CA ARG A 54 -8.33 15.55 8.43
C ARG A 54 -7.00 14.93 8.78
N TYR A 55 -6.88 13.60 8.77
CA TYR A 55 -5.59 12.93 8.92
C TYR A 55 -4.65 13.29 7.76
N PHE A 56 -5.10 13.12 6.51
CA PHE A 56 -4.29 13.43 5.34
C PHE A 56 -3.99 14.93 5.21
N GLU A 57 -4.90 15.80 5.66
CA GLU A 57 -4.69 17.25 5.73
C GLU A 57 -3.82 17.70 6.93
N GLY A 58 -3.40 16.79 7.82
CA GLY A 58 -2.59 17.14 9.00
C GLY A 58 -3.33 17.93 10.09
N LYS A 59 -4.66 17.82 10.13
CA LYS A 59 -5.56 18.56 11.03
C LYS A 59 -6.17 17.70 12.14
N ILE A 60 -5.84 16.42 12.21
CA ILE A 60 -6.39 15.52 13.22
C ILE A 60 -5.57 15.54 14.50
N GLU A 61 -6.26 15.54 15.64
CA GLU A 61 -5.66 15.40 16.96
C GLU A 61 -5.38 13.93 17.28
N GLU A 62 -4.35 13.68 18.09
CA GLU A 62 -3.94 12.31 18.42
C GLU A 62 -5.04 11.50 19.14
N PRO A 63 -5.74 12.02 20.17
CA PRO A 63 -6.78 11.26 20.85
C PRO A 63 -7.94 10.88 19.92
N GLU A 64 -8.22 11.72 18.93
CA GLU A 64 -9.27 11.47 17.94
C GLU A 64 -8.86 10.39 16.94
N LEU A 65 -7.63 10.44 16.44
CA LEU A 65 -7.08 9.39 15.58
C LEU A 65 -7.02 8.04 16.32
N GLN A 66 -6.61 8.03 17.59
CA GLN A 66 -6.64 6.83 18.44
C GLN A 66 -8.07 6.30 18.63
N ALA A 67 -9.04 7.17 18.89
CA ALA A 67 -10.44 6.76 19.05
C ALA A 67 -10.99 6.10 17.79
N PHE A 68 -10.65 6.61 16.60
CA PHE A 68 -11.02 6.02 15.32
C PHE A 68 -10.47 4.59 15.16
N TRP A 69 -9.17 4.39 15.41
CA TRP A 69 -8.54 3.08 15.27
C TRP A 69 -9.02 2.09 16.33
N ASN A 70 -9.11 2.51 17.60
CA ASN A 70 -9.64 1.68 18.68
C ASN A 70 -11.07 1.19 18.36
N CYS A 71 -11.88 2.06 17.76
CA CYS A 71 -13.22 1.68 17.36
C CYS A 71 -13.23 0.69 16.18
N THR A 72 -12.33 0.88 15.21
CA THR A 72 -12.16 -0.04 14.09
C THR A 72 -11.75 -1.43 14.59
N GLU A 73 -10.73 -1.53 15.44
CA GLU A 73 -10.28 -2.79 16.04
C GLU A 73 -11.39 -3.47 16.87
N LYS A 74 -12.12 -2.68 17.66
CA LYS A 74 -13.26 -3.17 18.44
C LYS A 74 -14.35 -3.74 17.53
N ALA A 75 -14.66 -3.09 16.41
CA ALA A 75 -15.67 -3.56 15.47
C ALA A 75 -15.37 -4.95 14.92
N PHE A 76 -14.14 -5.17 14.48
CA PHE A 76 -13.69 -6.48 13.99
C PHE A 76 -13.63 -7.53 15.12
N THR A 77 -13.15 -7.17 16.30
CA THR A 77 -13.09 -8.07 17.46
C THR A 77 -14.50 -8.53 17.86
N MET A 78 -15.43 -7.59 17.99
CA MET A 78 -16.82 -7.91 18.34
C MET A 78 -17.52 -8.72 17.24
N PHE A 79 -17.22 -8.48 15.96
CA PHE A 79 -17.74 -9.31 14.88
C PHE A 79 -17.31 -10.77 15.05
N VAL A 80 -16.03 -11.02 15.30
CA VAL A 80 -15.44 -12.36 15.49
C VAL A 80 -15.99 -13.06 16.74
N GLU A 81 -16.23 -12.33 17.82
CA GLU A 81 -16.73 -12.87 19.07
C GLU A 81 -18.24 -13.16 19.04
N ASN A 82 -19.02 -12.36 18.31
CA ASN A 82 -20.48 -12.42 18.37
C ASN A 82 -21.15 -13.00 17.13
N THR A 83 -20.38 -13.36 16.09
CA THR A 83 -20.89 -13.99 14.88
C THR A 83 -20.41 -15.43 14.83
N LYS A 84 -21.34 -16.38 14.68
CA LYS A 84 -21.02 -17.83 14.62
C LYS A 84 -20.57 -18.31 13.23
N GLY A 85 -20.72 -17.47 12.20
CA GLY A 85 -20.47 -17.80 10.79
C GLY A 85 -21.52 -18.76 10.22
N GLY A 86 -21.97 -18.51 8.98
CA GLY A 86 -22.97 -19.37 8.33
C GLY A 86 -22.51 -20.82 8.11
N ALA A 87 -21.19 -21.06 8.09
CA ALA A 87 -20.59 -22.38 7.89
C ALA A 87 -19.44 -22.66 8.86
N GLY A 88 -19.64 -22.40 10.15
CA GLY A 88 -18.61 -22.58 11.18
C GLY A 88 -17.65 -21.39 11.23
N ASP A 89 -16.37 -21.59 10.95
CA ASP A 89 -15.36 -20.52 11.02
C ASP A 89 -15.34 -19.58 9.80
N ARG A 90 -16.36 -19.67 8.93
CA ARG A 90 -16.50 -18.89 7.70
C ARG A 90 -17.68 -17.95 7.76
N TYR A 91 -17.44 -16.70 7.38
CA TYR A 91 -18.40 -15.61 7.37
C TYR A 91 -18.65 -15.13 5.94
N ALA A 92 -19.89 -14.85 5.61
CA ALA A 92 -20.23 -14.20 4.34
C ALA A 92 -19.93 -12.69 4.42
N PRO A 93 -19.51 -12.05 3.31
CA PRO A 93 -19.24 -10.61 3.28
C PRO A 93 -20.45 -9.77 3.71
N ALA A 94 -21.66 -10.22 3.37
CA ALA A 94 -22.91 -9.58 3.77
C ALA A 94 -23.16 -9.62 5.29
N GLU A 95 -22.69 -10.65 6.00
CA GLU A 95 -22.80 -10.73 7.46
C GLU A 95 -21.94 -9.64 8.12
N LEU A 96 -20.69 -9.48 7.66
CA LEU A 96 -19.80 -8.41 8.11
C LEU A 96 -20.40 -7.03 7.80
N GLY A 97 -20.87 -6.84 6.56
CA GLY A 97 -21.48 -5.59 6.14
C GLY A 97 -22.70 -5.22 6.98
N ALA A 98 -23.61 -6.17 7.22
CA ALA A 98 -24.79 -5.96 8.04
C ALA A 98 -24.43 -5.68 9.51
N PHE A 99 -23.44 -6.39 10.06
CA PHE A 99 -22.95 -6.17 11.42
C PHE A 99 -22.37 -4.75 11.59
N LEU A 100 -21.45 -4.34 10.72
CA LEU A 100 -20.86 -3.00 10.76
C LEU A 100 -21.92 -1.91 10.56
N SER A 101 -22.84 -2.12 9.62
CA SER A 101 -23.95 -1.19 9.36
C SER A 101 -24.80 -0.96 10.60
N LYS A 102 -25.14 -2.04 11.32
CA LYS A 102 -26.00 -2.01 12.49
C LYS A 102 -25.34 -1.40 13.72
N TYR A 103 -24.07 -1.72 13.98
CA TYR A 103 -23.43 -1.40 15.26
C TYR A 103 -22.44 -0.23 15.20
N PHE A 104 -21.79 0.02 14.05
CA PHE A 104 -20.66 0.96 13.96
C PHE A 104 -20.85 2.11 12.95
N LEU A 105 -21.78 1.97 12.01
CA LEU A 105 -22.02 2.92 10.92
C LEU A 105 -23.35 3.68 11.03
N GLN A 106 -24.00 3.65 12.20
CA GLN A 106 -25.28 4.36 12.44
C GLN A 106 -26.38 4.02 11.41
N GLY A 107 -26.44 2.76 10.97
CA GLY A 107 -27.40 2.31 9.96
C GLY A 107 -27.01 2.59 8.51
N LYS A 108 -25.91 3.32 8.26
CA LYS A 108 -25.35 3.49 6.90
C LYS A 108 -24.93 2.12 6.37
N LYS A 109 -25.52 1.73 5.25
CA LYS A 109 -25.28 0.42 4.62
C LYS A 109 -24.00 0.45 3.80
N ILE A 110 -23.24 -0.64 3.85
CA ILE A 110 -22.10 -0.84 2.95
C ILE A 110 -22.64 -1.36 1.61
N ASP A 111 -22.26 -0.70 0.52
CA ASP A 111 -22.67 -1.10 -0.82
C ASP A 111 -22.14 -2.51 -1.18
N PRO A 112 -22.95 -3.39 -1.79
CA PRO A 112 -22.52 -4.74 -2.16
C PRO A 112 -21.26 -4.76 -3.05
N LYS A 113 -21.08 -3.76 -3.92
CA LYS A 113 -19.87 -3.64 -4.75
C LYS A 113 -18.65 -3.36 -3.89
N LEU A 114 -18.75 -2.49 -2.89
CA LEU A 114 -17.63 -2.25 -1.97
C LEU A 114 -17.28 -3.52 -1.19
N LEU A 115 -18.27 -4.29 -0.73
CA LEU A 115 -18.02 -5.58 -0.08
C LEU A 115 -17.31 -6.55 -1.02
N ALA A 116 -17.77 -6.68 -2.26
CA ALA A 116 -17.13 -7.57 -3.25
C ALA A 116 -15.67 -7.16 -3.54
N GLU A 117 -15.41 -5.88 -3.80
CA GLU A 117 -14.03 -5.40 -4.03
C GLU A 117 -13.16 -5.54 -2.77
N THR A 118 -13.73 -5.36 -1.57
CA THR A 118 -13.02 -5.61 -0.31
C THR A 118 -12.61 -7.07 -0.18
N MET A 119 -13.43 -8.01 -0.65
CA MET A 119 -13.10 -9.42 -0.62
C MET A 119 -12.00 -9.80 -1.62
N VAL A 120 -11.99 -9.18 -2.80
CA VAL A 120 -10.90 -9.35 -3.77
C VAL A 120 -9.61 -8.77 -3.23
N LEU A 121 -9.65 -7.59 -2.62
CA LEU A 121 -8.50 -7.01 -1.93
C LEU A 121 -8.02 -7.91 -0.78
N LYS A 122 -8.94 -8.41 0.05
CA LYS A 122 -8.63 -9.39 1.11
C LYS A 122 -7.93 -10.61 0.53
N GLN A 123 -8.44 -11.19 -0.55
CA GLN A 123 -7.79 -12.34 -1.20
C GLN A 123 -6.37 -11.98 -1.66
N GLY A 124 -6.20 -10.78 -2.20
CA GLY A 124 -4.91 -10.24 -2.60
C GLY A 124 -3.98 -9.89 -1.44
N LEU A 125 -4.44 -9.77 -0.19
CA LEU A 125 -3.62 -9.38 0.96
C LEU A 125 -3.36 -10.52 1.96
N VAL A 126 -4.40 -11.27 2.30
CA VAL A 126 -4.34 -12.35 3.30
C VAL A 126 -4.62 -13.73 2.70
N GLY A 127 -4.99 -13.80 1.41
CA GLY A 127 -5.24 -15.05 0.70
C GLY A 127 -6.67 -15.57 0.85
N GLY A 128 -6.85 -16.86 0.56
CA GLY A 128 -8.12 -17.59 0.70
C GLY A 128 -9.19 -17.25 -0.35
N SER A 129 -10.46 -17.31 0.05
CA SER A 129 -11.62 -17.18 -0.85
C SER A 129 -12.09 -15.73 -0.99
N ALA A 130 -12.54 -15.31 -2.18
CA ALA A 130 -13.22 -14.03 -2.38
C ALA A 130 -14.69 -14.05 -1.89
N GLU A 131 -15.25 -15.22 -1.59
CA GLU A 131 -16.67 -15.37 -1.23
C GLU A 131 -16.90 -15.47 0.29
N THR A 132 -15.84 -15.73 1.06
CA THR A 132 -15.94 -15.97 2.51
C THR A 132 -14.73 -15.43 3.23
N LEU A 133 -14.95 -14.93 4.45
CA LEU A 133 -13.91 -14.59 5.42
C LEU A 133 -13.73 -15.76 6.38
N SER A 134 -12.50 -16.22 6.62
CA SER A 134 -12.23 -17.15 7.72
C SER A 134 -11.88 -16.41 9.01
N ARG A 135 -11.98 -17.08 10.17
CA ARG A 135 -11.51 -16.52 11.45
C ARG A 135 -10.02 -16.17 11.42
N THR A 136 -9.19 -17.03 10.84
CA THR A 136 -7.74 -16.78 10.70
C THR A 136 -7.45 -15.57 9.80
N GLU A 137 -8.20 -15.40 8.71
CA GLU A 137 -8.08 -14.19 7.86
C GLU A 137 -8.45 -12.92 8.63
N LEU A 138 -9.50 -12.95 9.46
CA LEU A 138 -9.89 -11.80 10.29
C LEU A 138 -8.83 -11.47 11.35
N GLU A 139 -8.19 -12.47 11.94
CA GLU A 139 -7.07 -12.27 12.87
C GLU A 139 -5.86 -11.62 12.19
N GLN A 140 -5.55 -12.00 10.95
CA GLN A 140 -4.49 -11.38 10.14
C GLN A 140 -4.83 -9.93 9.77
N ILE A 141 -6.09 -9.66 9.39
CA ILE A 141 -6.57 -8.30 9.12
C ILE A 141 -6.46 -7.44 10.38
N LEU A 142 -6.85 -7.97 11.55
CA LEU A 142 -6.72 -7.28 12.84
C LEU A 142 -5.26 -6.97 13.18
N ALA A 143 -4.33 -7.89 12.92
CA ALA A 143 -2.90 -7.66 13.12
C ALA A 143 -2.39 -6.52 12.22
N LEU A 144 -2.74 -6.54 10.93
CA LEU A 144 -2.39 -5.48 9.99
C LEU A 144 -2.98 -4.13 10.42
N LEU A 145 -4.25 -4.10 10.84
CA LEU A 145 -4.91 -2.88 11.33
C LEU A 145 -4.18 -2.26 12.53
N ARG A 146 -3.68 -3.07 13.46
CA ARG A 146 -2.88 -2.59 14.60
C ARG A 146 -1.56 -1.96 14.16
N THR A 147 -0.90 -2.55 13.16
CA THR A 147 0.33 -1.96 12.60
C THR A 147 0.03 -0.64 11.90
N VAL A 148 -1.03 -0.58 11.10
CA VAL A 148 -1.48 0.67 10.43
C VAL A 148 -1.86 1.73 11.46
N HIS A 149 -2.57 1.37 12.53
CA HIS A 149 -2.90 2.26 13.65
C HIS A 149 -1.62 2.87 14.25
N LEU A 150 -0.67 2.02 14.66
CA LEU A 150 0.59 2.46 15.25
C LEU A 150 1.38 3.38 14.31
N GLN A 151 1.49 3.01 13.03
CA GLN A 151 2.23 3.82 12.05
C GLN A 151 1.50 5.14 11.74
N SER A 152 0.16 5.13 11.69
CA SER A 152 -0.61 6.35 11.44
C SER A 152 -0.38 7.41 12.51
N ILE A 153 -0.30 6.99 13.78
CA ILE A 153 0.03 7.89 14.91
C ILE A 153 1.43 8.48 14.74
N LYS A 154 2.43 7.66 14.39
CA LYS A 154 3.81 8.13 14.17
C LYS A 154 3.91 9.14 13.02
N LEU A 155 3.14 8.94 11.95
CA LEU A 155 3.14 9.82 10.78
C LEU A 155 2.37 11.11 10.98
N ARG A 156 1.38 11.13 11.90
CA ARG A 156 0.50 12.27 12.16
C ARG A 156 1.24 13.62 12.25
N PRO A 157 2.35 13.78 12.99
CA PRO A 157 3.02 15.08 13.13
C PRO A 157 3.55 15.65 11.81
N PHE A 158 3.76 14.79 10.81
CA PHE A 158 4.35 15.11 9.51
C PHE A 158 3.31 15.22 8.38
N MET A 159 2.04 14.95 8.65
CA MET A 159 0.97 15.11 7.67
C MET A 159 0.64 16.61 7.43
N PRO A 160 0.28 17.01 6.19
CA PRO A 160 0.45 16.27 4.95
C PRO A 160 1.93 16.13 4.57
N ILE A 161 2.35 14.94 4.14
CA ILE A 161 3.72 14.65 3.71
C ILE A 161 3.89 15.18 2.28
N THR A 162 4.06 16.49 2.14
CA THR A 162 4.24 17.20 0.85
C THR A 162 5.30 18.28 0.99
N ALA A 163 6.01 18.58 -0.11
CA ALA A 163 7.06 19.58 -0.07
C ALA A 163 6.54 21.00 0.22
N SER A 164 5.31 21.34 -0.18
CA SER A 164 4.67 22.61 0.17
C SER A 164 4.37 22.70 1.67
N SER A 165 3.74 21.67 2.24
CA SER A 165 3.42 21.59 3.67
C SER A 165 4.66 21.77 4.56
N PHE A 166 5.75 21.08 4.23
CA PHE A 166 7.00 21.21 4.99
C PHE A 166 7.59 22.62 4.93
N ARG A 167 7.47 23.29 3.78
CA ARG A 167 7.90 24.69 3.62
C ARG A 167 7.02 25.66 4.38
N GLU A 168 5.70 25.53 4.28
CA GLU A 168 4.73 26.36 5.00
C GLU A 168 4.91 26.27 6.52
N ARG A 169 5.28 25.08 7.01
CA ARG A 169 5.59 24.82 8.42
C ARG A 169 7.03 25.15 8.82
N ASN A 170 7.84 25.71 7.90
CA ASN A 170 9.24 26.08 8.11
C ASN A 170 10.11 24.93 8.68
N PHE A 171 9.97 23.73 8.13
CA PHE A 171 10.79 22.58 8.55
C PHE A 171 12.27 22.85 8.28
N SER A 172 13.12 22.54 9.26
CA SER A 172 14.56 22.44 9.02
C SER A 172 14.88 21.22 8.14
N ALA A 173 16.08 21.18 7.56
CA ALA A 173 16.54 20.02 6.81
C ALA A 173 16.48 18.72 7.65
N ASP A 174 16.88 18.79 8.92
CA ASP A 174 16.83 17.64 9.83
C ASP A 174 15.39 17.19 10.13
N GLN A 175 14.45 18.13 10.31
CA GLN A 175 13.04 17.80 10.51
C GLN A 175 12.41 17.17 9.27
N PHE A 176 12.80 17.65 8.09
CA PHE A 176 12.37 17.09 6.81
C PHE A 176 12.90 15.67 6.61
N GLU A 177 14.19 15.42 6.83
CA GLU A 177 14.77 14.06 6.75
C GLU A 177 14.19 13.13 7.84
N LEU A 178 13.89 13.64 9.04
CA LEU A 178 13.17 12.88 10.06
C LEU A 178 11.76 12.48 9.59
N ALA A 179 11.04 13.39 8.92
CA ALA A 179 9.72 13.10 8.38
C ALA A 179 9.77 12.01 7.30
N LEU A 180 10.74 12.09 6.38
CA LEU A 180 10.91 11.11 5.30
C LEU A 180 11.33 9.73 5.83
N SER A 181 12.31 9.68 6.74
CA SER A 181 12.72 8.42 7.37
C SER A 181 11.60 7.79 8.22
N THR A 182 10.76 8.61 8.87
CA THR A 182 9.55 8.11 9.56
C THR A 182 8.55 7.54 8.57
N PHE A 183 8.36 8.18 7.41
CA PHE A 183 7.51 7.67 6.35
C PHE A 183 7.99 6.34 5.78
N GLU A 184 9.27 6.26 5.40
CA GLU A 184 9.89 5.03 4.88
C GLU A 184 9.80 3.88 5.88
N SER A 185 10.18 4.11 7.15
CA SER A 185 10.12 3.07 8.18
C SER A 185 8.70 2.63 8.52
N SER A 186 7.73 3.55 8.49
CA SER A 186 6.32 3.24 8.69
C SER A 186 5.76 2.36 7.56
N MET A 187 6.07 2.71 6.31
CA MET A 187 5.66 1.92 5.15
C MET A 187 6.33 0.56 5.13
N ALA A 188 7.62 0.46 5.49
CA ALA A 188 8.31 -0.81 5.62
C ALA A 188 7.71 -1.71 6.72
N ALA A 189 7.27 -1.13 7.84
CA ALA A 189 6.59 -1.89 8.89
C ALA A 189 5.25 -2.48 8.41
N ILE A 190 4.46 -1.70 7.65
CA ILE A 190 3.23 -2.20 7.03
C ILE A 190 3.55 -3.28 5.98
N GLY A 191 4.55 -3.03 5.14
CA GLY A 191 5.00 -3.99 4.11
C GLY A 191 5.46 -5.32 4.68
N LYS A 192 6.07 -5.32 5.88
CA LYS A 192 6.49 -6.54 6.59
C LYS A 192 5.30 -7.45 6.91
N ASP A 193 4.19 -6.89 7.38
CA ASP A 193 2.99 -7.67 7.68
C ASP A 193 2.34 -8.24 6.40
N LEU A 194 2.60 -7.60 5.25
CA LEU A 194 2.17 -8.03 3.93
C LEU A 194 3.17 -8.96 3.23
N GLN A 195 4.25 -9.40 3.87
CA GLN A 195 5.19 -10.35 3.24
C GLN A 195 4.58 -11.74 3.03
N ASN A 196 3.58 -12.10 3.85
CA ASN A 196 2.91 -13.40 3.79
C ASN A 196 1.70 -13.44 2.85
N VAL A 197 1.51 -12.38 2.05
CA VAL A 197 0.45 -12.31 1.06
C VAL A 197 0.54 -13.48 0.09
N GLN A 198 -0.60 -14.09 -0.24
CA GLN A 198 -0.64 -15.29 -1.09
C GLN A 198 -1.29 -15.07 -2.46
N GLY A 199 -1.98 -13.95 -2.67
CA GLY A 199 -2.79 -13.71 -3.88
C GLY A 199 -2.16 -12.73 -4.86
N ALA A 200 -2.43 -12.94 -6.14
CA ALA A 200 -2.30 -11.90 -7.16
C ALA A 200 -3.47 -10.91 -7.05
N TYR A 201 -3.21 -9.62 -7.31
CA TYR A 201 -4.21 -8.56 -7.26
C TYR A 201 -4.11 -7.66 -8.49
N THR A 202 -5.21 -7.45 -9.21
CA THR A 202 -5.18 -6.64 -10.44
C THR A 202 -5.34 -5.16 -10.14
N MET A 203 -4.68 -4.31 -10.94
CA MET A 203 -4.80 -2.85 -10.82
C MET A 203 -6.22 -2.34 -11.14
N ASP A 204 -7.01 -3.11 -11.89
CA ASP A 204 -8.43 -2.81 -12.14
C ASP A 204 -9.29 -2.92 -10.87
N HIS A 205 -9.02 -3.92 -10.03
CA HIS A 205 -9.66 -4.04 -8.72
C HIS A 205 -9.24 -2.90 -7.79
N ALA A 206 -7.98 -2.45 -7.85
CA ALA A 206 -7.54 -1.27 -7.09
C ALA A 206 -8.38 -0.03 -7.39
N ALA A 207 -8.57 0.29 -8.67
CA ALA A 207 -9.37 1.43 -9.09
C ALA A 207 -10.86 1.26 -8.76
N SER A 208 -11.41 0.05 -8.92
CA SER A 208 -12.80 -0.25 -8.60
C SER A 208 -13.08 -0.17 -7.10
N PHE A 209 -12.18 -0.68 -6.27
CA PHE A 209 -12.21 -0.56 -4.82
C PHE A 209 -12.19 0.91 -4.39
N LEU A 210 -11.23 1.71 -4.88
CA LEU A 210 -11.13 3.13 -4.52
C LEU A 210 -12.38 3.93 -4.90
N ARG A 211 -12.99 3.65 -6.07
CA ARG A 211 -14.26 4.28 -6.47
C ARG A 211 -15.41 3.89 -5.55
N ALA A 212 -15.54 2.61 -5.23
CA ALA A 212 -16.58 2.13 -4.32
C ALA A 212 -16.38 2.69 -2.89
N LEU A 213 -15.13 2.77 -2.44
CA LEU A 213 -14.75 3.36 -1.17
C LEU A 213 -15.06 4.86 -1.13
N LYS A 214 -14.75 5.60 -2.20
CA LYS A 214 -15.12 7.02 -2.33
C LYS A 214 -16.61 7.23 -2.15
N THR A 215 -17.43 6.49 -2.91
CA THR A 215 -18.90 6.58 -2.82
C THR A 215 -19.36 6.31 -1.39
N PHE A 216 -18.83 5.26 -0.76
CA PHE A 216 -19.18 4.93 0.61
C PHE A 216 -18.74 6.01 1.60
N LEU A 217 -17.52 6.54 1.53
CA LEU A 217 -17.02 7.52 2.50
C LEU A 217 -17.69 8.90 2.35
N TYR A 218 -18.03 9.30 1.12
CA TYR A 218 -18.42 10.67 0.79
C TYR A 218 -19.80 10.84 0.15
N GLU A 219 -20.69 9.85 0.28
CA GLU A 219 -22.05 9.86 -0.30
C GLU A 219 -22.83 11.18 -0.07
N ASN A 220 -22.62 11.83 1.08
CA ASN A 220 -23.34 13.05 1.49
C ASN A 220 -22.47 14.31 1.48
N THR A 221 -21.22 14.23 1.01
CA THR A 221 -20.28 15.35 1.06
C THR A 221 -20.17 15.98 -0.32
N SER A 222 -20.28 17.32 -0.37
CA SER A 222 -20.22 18.13 -1.59
C SER A 222 -18.98 17.88 -2.44
N LEU A 223 -19.04 18.32 -3.71
CA LEU A 223 -18.09 18.28 -4.85
C LEU A 223 -16.58 18.58 -4.61
N ARG A 224 -16.11 18.69 -3.37
CA ARG A 224 -14.70 18.92 -3.05
C ARG A 224 -13.88 17.66 -3.36
N GLU A 225 -12.80 17.87 -4.09
CA GLU A 225 -11.78 16.85 -4.33
C GLU A 225 -11.19 16.38 -3.00
N ASN A 226 -11.15 15.07 -2.79
CA ASN A 226 -10.60 14.44 -1.57
C ASN A 226 -9.46 13.49 -1.92
N TRP A 227 -8.84 12.86 -0.92
CA TRP A 227 -7.67 12.01 -1.15
C TRP A 227 -7.98 10.80 -2.06
N THR A 228 -9.22 10.31 -2.08
CA THR A 228 -9.61 9.20 -2.96
C THR A 228 -9.65 9.62 -4.42
N ASP A 229 -9.98 10.88 -4.73
CA ASP A 229 -9.92 11.41 -6.10
C ASP A 229 -8.50 11.36 -6.63
N THR A 230 -7.55 11.84 -5.83
CA THR A 230 -6.12 11.77 -6.15
C THR A 230 -5.68 10.32 -6.32
N ALA A 231 -6.04 9.44 -5.38
CA ALA A 231 -5.67 8.02 -5.46
C ALA A 231 -6.24 7.33 -6.71
N ILE A 232 -7.49 7.62 -7.09
CA ILE A 232 -8.12 7.10 -8.32
C ILE A 232 -7.40 7.61 -9.56
N LYS A 233 -7.05 8.90 -9.64
CA LYS A 233 -6.27 9.45 -10.77
C LYS A 233 -4.93 8.74 -10.91
N TRP A 234 -4.32 8.35 -9.80
CA TRP A 234 -3.00 7.73 -9.80
C TRP A 234 -3.02 6.27 -10.25
N THR A 235 -4.15 5.56 -10.20
CA THR A 235 -4.17 4.12 -10.53
C THR A 235 -3.66 3.81 -11.94
N ASP A 236 -3.87 4.71 -12.89
CA ASP A 236 -3.40 4.53 -14.27
C ASP A 236 -1.88 4.75 -14.38
N ALA A 237 -1.33 5.72 -13.65
CA ALA A 237 0.11 5.94 -13.56
C ALA A 237 0.84 4.85 -12.76
N LEU A 238 0.15 4.22 -11.80
CA LEU A 238 0.70 3.14 -10.97
C LEU A 238 1.00 1.88 -11.77
N ARG A 239 0.31 1.62 -12.89
CA ARG A 239 0.57 0.44 -13.74
C ARG A 239 1.99 0.46 -14.34
N PRO A 240 2.35 1.43 -15.22
CA PRO A 240 3.70 1.50 -15.76
C PRO A 240 4.73 1.74 -14.66
N ALA A 241 4.40 2.49 -13.60
CA ALA A 241 5.29 2.66 -12.46
C ALA A 241 5.60 1.30 -11.77
N LYS A 242 4.61 0.45 -11.54
CA LYS A 242 4.79 -0.89 -10.95
C LYS A 242 5.65 -1.77 -11.84
N ALA A 243 5.38 -1.80 -13.14
CA ALA A 243 6.23 -2.55 -14.07
C ALA A 243 7.67 -2.03 -14.07
N ILE A 244 7.84 -0.71 -13.95
CA ILE A 244 9.17 -0.12 -14.01
C ILE A 244 9.96 -0.36 -12.73
N PHE A 245 9.34 -0.05 -11.59
CA PHE A 245 10.01 0.09 -10.31
C PHE A 245 9.93 -1.18 -9.46
N VAL A 246 8.97 -2.06 -9.70
CA VAL A 246 8.79 -3.28 -8.90
C VAL A 246 9.13 -4.51 -9.72
N ALA A 247 8.28 -4.85 -10.68
CA ALA A 247 8.45 -5.96 -11.63
C ALA A 247 7.29 -5.99 -12.63
N PRO A 248 7.48 -6.48 -13.86
CA PRO A 248 6.39 -6.83 -14.76
C PRO A 248 5.59 -8.07 -14.26
N PRO A 249 4.32 -8.27 -14.69
CA PRO A 249 3.53 -7.42 -15.59
C PRO A 249 3.00 -6.15 -14.87
N LYS A 250 2.56 -5.16 -15.65
CA LYS A 250 2.08 -3.86 -15.13
C LYS A 250 0.69 -3.90 -14.49
N ASP A 251 -0.16 -4.82 -14.93
CA ASP A 251 -1.59 -4.86 -14.59
C ASP A 251 -1.90 -5.70 -13.34
N GLU A 252 -0.88 -6.35 -12.76
CA GLU A 252 -1.03 -7.29 -11.65
C GLU A 252 0.06 -7.05 -10.60
N ILE A 253 -0.33 -7.04 -9.33
CA ILE A 253 0.53 -7.07 -8.16
C ILE A 253 0.60 -8.52 -7.70
N ARG A 254 1.77 -9.16 -7.87
CA ARG A 254 2.01 -10.52 -7.39
C ARG A 254 2.23 -10.52 -5.87
N ALA A 255 2.08 -11.68 -5.25
CA ALA A 255 2.40 -11.87 -3.83
C ALA A 255 3.77 -11.28 -3.42
N SER A 256 4.81 -11.54 -4.22
CA SER A 256 6.18 -11.03 -3.98
C SER A 256 6.38 -9.55 -4.29
N ASP A 257 5.40 -8.89 -4.92
CA ASP A 257 5.48 -7.47 -5.26
C ASP A 257 5.07 -6.58 -4.08
N TRP A 258 4.20 -7.06 -3.18
CA TRP A 258 3.69 -6.26 -2.07
C TRP A 258 4.80 -5.72 -1.17
N ALA A 259 5.68 -6.59 -0.69
CA ALA A 259 6.81 -6.18 0.16
C ALA A 259 7.69 -5.13 -0.55
N LYS A 260 7.97 -5.35 -1.84
CA LYS A 260 8.77 -4.43 -2.66
C LYS A 260 8.07 -3.08 -2.88
N ILE A 261 6.75 -3.07 -3.10
CA ILE A 261 5.97 -1.83 -3.24
C ILE A 261 6.12 -1.00 -1.97
N TYR A 262 5.93 -1.60 -0.80
CA TYR A 262 6.02 -0.89 0.49
C TYR A 262 7.45 -0.49 0.87
N GLU A 263 8.48 -1.13 0.30
CA GLU A 263 9.87 -0.73 0.44
C GLU A 263 10.25 0.40 -0.53
N LEU A 264 9.87 0.28 -1.81
CA LEU A 264 10.35 1.15 -2.88
C LEU A 264 9.50 2.40 -3.05
N ALA A 265 8.17 2.29 -2.99
CA ALA A 265 7.27 3.42 -3.17
C ALA A 265 7.59 4.60 -2.24
N PRO A 266 7.81 4.41 -0.91
CA PRO A 266 8.14 5.53 -0.05
C PRO A 266 9.49 6.16 -0.37
N ARG A 267 10.48 5.39 -0.84
CA ARG A 267 11.79 5.92 -1.26
C ARG A 267 11.69 6.74 -2.55
N TYR A 268 10.88 6.29 -3.50
CA TYR A 268 10.58 7.06 -4.71
C TYR A 268 9.87 8.38 -4.39
N TYR A 269 8.85 8.31 -3.54
CA TYR A 269 8.13 9.49 -3.11
C TYR A 269 9.04 10.43 -2.29
N GLY A 270 9.87 9.87 -1.40
CA GLY A 270 10.88 10.60 -0.63
C GLY A 270 11.87 11.33 -1.54
N LEU A 271 12.43 10.65 -2.56
CA LEU A 271 13.32 11.27 -3.54
C LEU A 271 12.64 12.42 -4.30
N TYR A 272 11.39 12.22 -4.73
CA TYR A 272 10.58 13.29 -5.34
C TYR A 272 10.41 14.48 -4.40
N LEU A 273 10.08 14.23 -3.13
CA LEU A 273 9.93 15.28 -2.12
C LEU A 273 11.25 16.00 -1.85
N LYS A 274 12.37 15.28 -1.73
CA LYS A 274 13.71 15.88 -1.56
C LYS A 274 14.04 16.77 -2.75
N ALA A 275 13.78 16.31 -3.97
CA ALA A 275 14.01 17.11 -5.17
C ALA A 275 13.16 18.38 -5.15
N SER A 276 11.85 18.28 -4.88
CA SER A 276 10.98 19.45 -4.80
C SER A 276 11.34 20.40 -3.65
N PHE A 277 11.75 19.87 -2.49
CA PHE A 277 12.08 20.67 -1.32
C PHE A 277 13.44 21.38 -1.47
N TYR A 278 14.47 20.68 -1.94
CA TYR A 278 15.81 21.23 -2.11
C TYR A 278 15.93 22.13 -3.33
N LEU A 279 15.33 21.76 -4.47
CA LEU A 279 15.47 22.53 -5.72
C LEU A 279 14.77 23.90 -5.67
N ASP A 280 13.78 24.05 -4.81
CA ASP A 280 13.10 25.33 -4.60
C ASP A 280 13.78 26.20 -3.52
N ALA A 281 14.60 25.59 -2.64
CA ALA A 281 15.21 26.29 -1.51
C ALA A 281 16.49 27.05 -1.89
N ASP A 282 17.30 26.50 -2.79
CA ASP A 282 18.58 27.09 -3.16
C ASP A 282 18.53 27.77 -4.54
N LYS A 283 19.27 28.87 -4.68
CA LYS A 283 19.47 29.53 -5.98
C LYS A 283 20.77 29.10 -6.67
N VAL A 284 21.66 28.43 -5.94
CA VAL A 284 23.00 28.08 -6.41
C VAL A 284 23.30 26.63 -6.04
N TYR A 285 23.50 25.81 -7.07
CA TYR A 285 23.80 24.38 -6.96
C TYR A 285 25.24 24.03 -7.30
N THR A 286 26.06 25.03 -7.65
CA THR A 286 27.42 24.84 -8.13
C THR A 286 28.46 24.80 -7.00
N TYR A 287 28.10 25.20 -5.78
CA TYR A 287 29.00 25.16 -4.62
C TYR A 287 28.21 25.16 -3.29
N GLY A 288 28.89 24.86 -2.19
CA GLY A 288 28.36 24.98 -0.84
C GLY A 288 27.22 24.00 -0.51
N PRO A 289 26.26 24.37 0.36
CA PRO A 289 25.18 23.49 0.79
C PRO A 289 24.28 22.99 -0.35
N GLY A 290 24.06 23.80 -1.40
CA GLY A 290 23.25 23.42 -2.57
C GLY A 290 23.88 22.28 -3.38
N LEU A 291 25.20 22.34 -3.61
CA LEU A 291 25.93 21.25 -4.27
C LEU A 291 25.85 19.94 -3.45
N LYS A 292 26.03 20.02 -2.13
CA LYS A 292 25.93 18.86 -1.24
C LYS A 292 24.53 18.22 -1.26
N ARG A 293 23.47 19.03 -1.36
CA ARG A 293 22.08 18.54 -1.52
C ARG A 293 21.88 17.86 -2.88
N LEU A 294 22.45 18.41 -3.95
CA LEU A 294 22.41 17.79 -5.28
C LEU A 294 23.16 16.46 -5.31
N GLU A 295 24.34 16.38 -4.69
CA GLU A 295 25.10 15.14 -4.50
C GLU A 295 24.28 14.09 -3.72
N THR A 296 23.62 14.51 -2.65
CA THR A 296 22.73 13.62 -1.86
C THR A 296 21.58 13.09 -2.72
N LEU A 297 20.88 13.96 -3.47
CA LEU A 297 19.81 13.56 -4.38
C LEU A 297 20.28 12.58 -5.44
N PHE A 298 21.47 12.83 -6.01
CA PHE A 298 22.05 11.97 -7.03
C PHE A 298 22.42 10.59 -6.47
N ASN A 299 23.00 10.54 -5.26
CA ASN A 299 23.33 9.29 -4.58
C ASN A 299 22.07 8.49 -4.22
N ASP A 300 21.04 9.15 -3.68
CA ASP A 300 19.75 8.52 -3.37
C ASP A 300 19.09 7.95 -4.64
N PHE A 301 19.10 8.72 -5.73
CA PHE A 301 18.60 8.28 -7.04
C PHE A 301 19.36 7.05 -7.56
N ASN A 302 20.70 7.08 -7.54
CA ASN A 302 21.50 5.95 -8.01
C ASN A 302 21.26 4.70 -7.18
N SER A 303 21.24 4.81 -5.85
CA SER A 303 20.94 3.68 -4.96
C SER A 303 19.58 3.05 -5.28
N LEU A 304 18.58 3.88 -5.53
CA LEU A 304 17.24 3.42 -5.85
C LEU A 304 17.17 2.77 -7.25
N MET A 305 17.88 3.34 -8.23
CA MET A 305 17.96 2.78 -9.58
C MET A 305 18.72 1.44 -9.61
N GLU A 306 19.82 1.31 -8.86
CA GLU A 306 20.54 0.04 -8.70
C GLU A 306 19.61 -1.05 -8.15
N LEU A 307 18.83 -0.72 -7.12
CA LEU A 307 17.87 -1.63 -6.52
C LEU A 307 16.79 -2.06 -7.51
N VAL A 308 16.21 -1.12 -8.27
CA VAL A 308 15.21 -1.46 -9.29
C VAL A 308 15.76 -2.30 -10.42
N LEU A 309 16.96 -2.00 -10.90
CA LEU A 309 17.60 -2.82 -11.92
C LEU A 309 17.93 -4.22 -11.40
N SER A 310 18.22 -4.39 -10.11
CA SER A 310 18.43 -5.70 -9.49
C SER A 310 17.16 -6.57 -9.44
N HIS A 311 15.98 -5.95 -9.46
CA HIS A 311 14.69 -6.67 -9.48
C HIS A 311 14.24 -7.06 -10.89
N ARG A 312 14.93 -6.58 -11.94
CA ARG A 312 14.60 -6.86 -13.34
C ARG A 312 15.35 -8.12 -13.79
N GLU A 313 14.65 -9.06 -14.42
CA GLU A 313 15.27 -10.28 -14.99
C GLU A 313 16.42 -9.94 -15.98
N ASN A 314 16.22 -8.92 -16.81
CA ASN A 314 17.19 -8.49 -17.82
C ASN A 314 18.08 -7.31 -17.35
N GLY A 315 17.96 -6.87 -16.10
CA GLY A 315 18.74 -5.74 -15.56
C GLY A 315 18.60 -4.44 -16.36
N THR A 316 17.48 -4.25 -17.06
CA THR A 316 17.27 -3.14 -18.01
C THR A 316 15.86 -2.57 -17.97
N ILE A 317 15.74 -1.29 -18.37
CA ILE A 317 14.49 -0.55 -18.58
C ILE A 317 14.50 0.02 -20.00
N ALA A 318 13.46 -0.27 -20.77
CA ALA A 318 13.34 0.21 -22.14
C ALA A 318 12.76 1.64 -22.20
N ALA A 319 13.16 2.41 -23.21
CA ALA A 319 12.60 3.74 -23.47
C ALA A 319 11.07 3.74 -23.60
N SER A 320 10.49 2.69 -24.19
CA SER A 320 9.04 2.54 -24.32
C SER A 320 8.33 2.50 -22.97
N GLU A 321 8.90 1.84 -21.96
CA GLU A 321 8.34 1.79 -20.61
C GLU A 321 8.35 3.18 -19.98
N VAL A 322 9.48 3.90 -20.08
CA VAL A 322 9.58 5.28 -19.58
C VAL A 322 8.58 6.21 -20.27
N ASN A 323 8.42 6.08 -21.59
CA ASN A 323 7.45 6.87 -22.35
C ASN A 323 5.99 6.56 -21.95
N GLU A 324 5.69 5.29 -21.66
CA GLU A 324 4.38 4.87 -21.16
C GLU A 324 4.10 5.49 -19.78
N LEU A 325 5.08 5.48 -18.88
CA LEU A 325 4.97 6.13 -17.57
C LEU A 325 4.73 7.64 -17.72
N LEU A 326 5.50 8.33 -18.55
CA LEU A 326 5.32 9.77 -18.79
C LEU A 326 3.94 10.09 -19.34
N GLU A 327 3.42 9.27 -20.25
CA GLU A 327 2.08 9.43 -20.79
C GLU A 327 1.01 9.24 -19.71
N ALA A 328 1.15 8.22 -18.86
CA ALA A 328 0.21 7.97 -17.78
C ALA A 328 0.25 9.09 -16.73
N LEU A 329 1.43 9.60 -16.37
CA LEU A 329 1.59 10.76 -15.50
C LEU A 329 0.98 12.03 -16.10
N SER A 330 1.13 12.24 -17.41
CA SER A 330 0.52 13.38 -18.11
C SER A 330 -1.01 13.30 -18.10
N LYS A 331 -1.59 12.11 -18.33
CA LYS A 331 -3.05 11.90 -18.30
C LYS A 331 -3.65 12.08 -16.92
N ALA A 332 -2.87 11.81 -15.88
CA ALA A 332 -3.26 11.98 -14.48
C ALA A 332 -3.00 13.39 -13.93
N ASP A 333 -2.62 14.36 -14.78
CA ASP A 333 -2.24 15.72 -14.39
C ASP A 333 -1.11 15.77 -13.34
N MET A 334 -0.21 14.78 -13.35
CA MET A 334 0.89 14.65 -12.39
C MET A 334 2.21 15.24 -12.90
N LEU A 335 2.31 15.52 -14.20
CA LEU A 335 3.43 16.31 -14.71
C LEU A 335 3.21 17.78 -14.32
N PRO A 336 4.28 18.54 -14.03
CA PRO A 336 4.16 19.99 -13.88
C PRO A 336 3.42 20.58 -15.08
N GLN A 337 2.41 21.45 -14.85
CA GLN A 337 1.62 22.04 -15.94
C GLN A 337 2.49 22.83 -16.95
N THR A 338 3.68 23.24 -16.53
CA THR A 338 4.68 23.92 -17.35
C THR A 338 5.50 22.98 -18.24
N LEU A 339 5.35 21.66 -18.08
CA LEU A 339 6.12 20.63 -18.78
C LEU A 339 5.19 19.75 -19.63
N PRO A 340 4.97 20.11 -20.92
CA PRO A 340 4.21 19.27 -21.85
C PRO A 340 4.82 17.87 -21.97
N LEU A 341 3.98 16.86 -22.26
CA LEU A 341 4.41 15.46 -22.44
C LEU A 341 5.59 15.31 -23.42
N GLU A 342 5.56 16.02 -24.55
CA GLU A 342 6.65 15.97 -25.54
C GLU A 342 7.96 16.56 -25.02
N ALA A 343 7.90 17.60 -24.18
CA ALA A 343 9.07 18.15 -23.51
C ALA A 343 9.62 17.16 -22.46
N ALA A 344 8.75 16.51 -21.70
CA ALA A 344 9.15 15.46 -20.75
C ALA A 344 9.81 14.27 -21.47
N ARG A 345 9.27 13.82 -22.60
CA ARG A 345 9.86 12.77 -23.45
C ARG A 345 11.19 13.18 -24.06
N ALA A 346 11.30 14.41 -24.56
CA ALA A 346 12.55 14.95 -25.08
C ALA A 346 13.61 15.05 -23.98
N PHE A 347 13.23 15.50 -22.78
CA PHE A 347 14.11 15.54 -21.62
C PHE A 347 14.56 14.13 -21.22
N ALA A 348 13.65 13.15 -21.11
CA ALA A 348 13.99 11.77 -20.83
C ALA A 348 14.94 11.20 -21.90
N ARG A 349 14.69 11.42 -23.19
CA ARG A 349 15.61 11.00 -24.27
C ARG A 349 16.96 11.68 -24.17
N SER A 350 17.01 12.98 -23.86
CA SER A 350 18.27 13.69 -23.70
C SER A 350 19.04 13.20 -22.47
N LEU A 351 18.35 13.03 -21.34
CA LEU A 351 18.93 12.55 -20.10
C LEU A 351 19.40 11.11 -20.27
N PHE A 352 18.49 10.20 -20.60
CA PHE A 352 18.79 8.78 -20.67
C PHE A 352 19.57 8.42 -21.95
N GLY A 353 19.18 8.91 -23.11
CA GLY A 353 19.86 8.60 -24.39
C GLY A 353 21.30 9.09 -24.41
N ARG A 354 21.54 10.38 -24.15
CA ARG A 354 22.88 10.96 -24.23
C ARG A 354 23.81 10.41 -23.15
N ILE A 355 23.33 10.30 -21.91
CA ILE A 355 24.16 9.85 -20.78
C ILE A 355 24.47 8.36 -20.90
N PHE A 356 23.48 7.54 -21.26
CA PHE A 356 23.61 6.08 -21.09
C PHE A 356 24.04 5.34 -22.34
N SER A 357 23.61 5.79 -23.52
CA SER A 357 23.92 5.05 -24.75
C SER A 357 25.13 5.62 -25.50
N GLY A 358 25.57 6.83 -25.19
CA GLY A 358 26.57 7.56 -25.99
C GLY A 358 26.12 7.78 -27.44
N THR A 359 24.85 7.47 -27.76
CA THR A 359 24.28 7.70 -29.08
C THR A 359 23.76 9.13 -29.18
N SER A 360 23.60 9.58 -30.42
CA SER A 360 23.04 10.90 -30.72
C SER A 360 21.71 11.12 -29.99
N PRO A 361 21.42 12.34 -29.49
CA PRO A 361 20.12 12.71 -28.90
C PRO A 361 18.89 12.42 -29.79
N SER A 362 19.12 12.14 -31.07
CA SER A 362 18.10 11.76 -32.05
C SER A 362 17.70 10.27 -32.02
N ALA A 363 18.37 9.42 -31.23
CA ALA A 363 17.99 8.01 -31.14
C ALA A 363 16.60 7.86 -30.48
N GLU A 364 15.66 7.25 -31.21
CA GLU A 364 14.29 7.03 -30.71
C GLU A 364 14.23 5.97 -29.58
N SER A 365 15.25 5.12 -29.49
CA SER A 365 15.35 4.05 -28.49
C SER A 365 16.58 4.20 -27.63
N TYR A 366 16.41 4.06 -26.32
CA TYR A 366 17.48 3.89 -25.34
C TYR A 366 17.14 2.76 -24.38
N THR A 367 18.16 2.21 -23.73
CA THR A 367 18.02 1.27 -22.63
C THR A 367 18.74 1.81 -21.41
N ILE A 368 18.08 1.74 -20.27
CA ILE A 368 18.69 2.04 -18.98
C ILE A 368 19.19 0.72 -18.41
N SER A 369 20.47 0.63 -18.07
CA SER A 369 21.10 -0.60 -17.56
C SER A 369 22.04 -0.28 -16.39
N LYS A 370 22.50 -1.29 -15.66
CA LYS A 370 23.45 -1.08 -14.56
C LYS A 370 24.76 -0.44 -15.05
N ALA A 371 25.34 -0.97 -16.14
CA ALA A 371 26.57 -0.43 -16.73
C ALA A 371 26.42 1.03 -17.20
N ASN A 372 25.21 1.43 -17.54
CA ASN A 372 24.89 2.79 -17.92
C ASN A 372 24.90 3.71 -16.68
N PHE A 373 24.31 3.28 -15.56
CA PHE A 373 24.34 4.02 -14.30
C PHE A 373 25.73 4.13 -13.68
N ASP A 374 26.52 3.07 -13.71
CA ASP A 374 27.89 3.10 -13.17
C ASP A 374 28.72 4.20 -13.85
N ARG A 375 28.59 4.35 -15.19
CA ARG A 375 29.24 5.43 -15.96
C ARG A 375 28.75 6.83 -15.58
N LEU A 376 27.45 6.99 -15.34
CA LEU A 376 26.89 8.27 -14.86
C LEU A 376 27.44 8.62 -13.48
N ARG A 377 27.51 7.64 -12.56
CA ARG A 377 28.07 7.84 -11.22
C ARG A 377 29.53 8.31 -11.28
N GLU A 378 30.36 7.64 -12.07
CA GLU A 378 31.76 8.04 -12.27
C GLU A 378 31.89 9.46 -12.82
N GLY A 379 31.08 9.82 -13.82
CA GLY A 379 31.08 11.15 -14.42
C GLY A 379 30.64 12.26 -13.46
N PHE A 380 29.65 11.98 -12.60
CA PHE A 380 29.20 12.93 -11.60
C PHE A 380 30.26 13.15 -10.51
N LEU A 381 30.86 12.09 -9.97
CA LEU A 381 31.92 12.18 -8.97
C LEU A 381 33.12 12.98 -9.48
N PHE A 382 33.53 12.74 -10.74
CA PHE A 382 34.58 13.52 -11.38
C PHE A 382 34.25 15.03 -11.45
N ALA A 383 32.99 15.38 -11.68
CA ALA A 383 32.56 16.78 -11.79
C ALA A 383 32.40 17.49 -10.43
N THR A 384 32.23 16.75 -9.34
CA THR A 384 32.05 17.32 -7.99
C THR A 384 33.33 17.36 -7.16
N GLU A 385 34.30 16.49 -7.46
CA GLU A 385 35.58 16.41 -6.73
C GLU A 385 36.72 17.25 -7.37
N GLY A 386 36.55 17.67 -8.64
CA GLY A 386 37.51 18.51 -9.38
C GLY A 386 37.12 19.98 -9.39
#